data_AF-G9YAX3-F1
#
_entry.id   AF-G9YAX3-F1
#
_cell.length_a   1.000
_cell.length_b   1.000
_cell.length_c   1.000
_cell.angle_alpha   90.00
_cell.angle_beta   90.00
_cell.angle_gamma   90.00
#
_symmetry.space_group_name_H-M   'P 1'
#
loop_
_entity.id
_entity.type
_entity.pdbx_description
1 polymer ?
#
loop_
_entity_poly.entity_id
_entity_poly.type
_entity_poly.pdbx_seq_one_letter_code
_entity_poly.pdbx_strand_id
1 'polypeptide(L)'
;MSYISKEIWLERFQGWLITGCAVRNDHVVYLCVRQNIPDEKASSLWDSQIPTRLVALFLDDHNEPYGHRQLVGWNKPKVGVAILPRELGLIASDSEKGAVSVIGPGGPWPMEYIDV
;
A
#
# COMPACT_ATOMS: atom_id res chain seq x y z
N MET A 1 14.82 -18.24 5.87
CA MET A 1 14.72 -17.93 4.43
C MET A 1 14.00 -16.61 4.30
N SER A 2 14.51 -15.64 3.53
CA SER A 2 13.81 -14.38 3.27
C SER A 2 13.09 -14.47 1.92
N TYR A 3 11.83 -14.04 1.87
CA TYR A 3 11.01 -14.04 0.65
C TYR A 3 11.41 -12.92 -0.33
N ILE A 4 12.01 -11.85 0.20
CA ILE A 4 12.51 -10.72 -0.58
C ILE A 4 14.04 -10.75 -0.45
N SER A 5 14.74 -10.53 -1.57
CA SER A 5 16.20 -10.39 -1.55
C SER A 5 16.59 -9.12 -0.80
N LYS A 6 17.82 -9.10 -0.25
CA LYS A 6 18.30 -7.94 0.51
C LYS A 6 18.36 -6.70 -0.38
N GLU A 7 18.70 -6.88 -1.65
CA GLU A 7 18.82 -5.83 -2.65
C GLU A 7 17.46 -5.16 -2.91
N ILE A 8 16.40 -5.96 -3.13
CA ILE A 8 15.04 -5.45 -3.33
C ILE A 8 14.54 -4.77 -2.05
N TRP A 9 14.83 -5.36 -0.88
CA TRP A 9 14.48 -4.75 0.40
C TRP A 9 15.12 -3.36 0.57
N LEU A 10 16.42 -3.25 0.32
CA LEU A 10 17.17 -1.99 0.43
C LEU A 10 16.66 -0.95 -0.57
N GLU A 11 16.37 -1.34 -1.80
CA GLU A 11 15.91 -0.41 -2.82
C GLU A 11 14.45 0.05 -2.60
N ARG A 12 13.56 -0.85 -2.17
CA ARG A 12 12.10 -0.64 -2.25
C ARG A 12 11.43 -0.39 -0.90
N PHE A 13 11.97 -0.94 0.19
CA PHE A 13 11.38 -0.90 1.52
C PHE A 13 12.21 -0.14 2.54
N GLN A 14 13.53 0.01 2.33
CA GLN A 14 14.35 0.80 3.24
C GLN A 14 13.85 2.26 3.28
N GLY A 15 13.72 2.79 4.51
CA GLY A 15 13.16 4.11 4.71
C GLY A 15 11.64 4.17 4.58
N TRP A 16 10.95 3.03 4.61
CA TRP A 16 9.49 2.94 4.70
C TRP A 16 9.07 2.16 5.94
N LEU A 17 8.02 2.63 6.61
CA LEU A 17 7.38 2.00 7.76
C LEU A 17 6.15 1.23 7.28
N ILE A 18 6.00 -0.03 7.71
CA ILE A 18 4.77 -0.79 7.51
C ILE A 18 3.74 -0.28 8.52
N THR A 19 2.62 0.21 8.02
CA THR A 19 1.54 0.82 8.83
C THR A 19 0.23 0.04 8.76
N GLY A 20 0.13 -0.90 7.82
CA GLY A 20 -0.99 -1.81 7.69
C GLY A 20 -0.62 -3.03 6.86
N CYS A 21 -1.32 -4.13 7.12
CA CYS A 21 -1.17 -5.40 6.42
C CYS A 21 -2.54 -6.03 6.22
N ALA A 22 -2.81 -6.55 5.02
CA ALA A 22 -3.98 -7.35 4.72
C ALA A 22 -3.57 -8.57 3.91
N VAL A 23 -3.91 -9.75 4.41
CA VAL A 23 -3.66 -11.03 3.73
C VAL A 23 -4.83 -11.31 2.80
N ARG A 24 -4.56 -11.48 1.50
CA ARG A 24 -5.60 -11.82 0.51
C ARG A 24 -5.84 -13.32 0.50
N ASN A 25 -4.76 -14.07 0.35
CA ASN A 25 -4.73 -15.53 0.32
C ASN A 25 -3.33 -16.02 0.74
N ASP A 26 -3.08 -17.32 0.63
CA ASP A 26 -1.80 -17.97 0.92
C ASP A 26 -0.63 -17.54 0.01
N HIS A 27 -0.94 -16.87 -1.11
CA HIS A 27 0.05 -16.40 -2.08
C HIS A 27 0.26 -14.88 -2.07
N VAL A 28 -0.71 -14.08 -1.59
CA VAL A 28 -0.64 -12.62 -1.73
C VAL A 28 -0.95 -11.87 -0.45
N VAL A 29 -0.04 -10.95 -0.11
CA VAL A 29 -0.17 -10.03 1.03
C VAL A 29 -0.06 -8.59 0.54
N TYR A 30 -0.95 -7.73 1.01
CA TYR A 30 -0.87 -6.30 0.76
C TYR A 30 -0.38 -5.54 1.98
N LEU A 31 0.52 -4.58 1.77
CA LEU A 31 1.06 -3.71 2.80
C LEU A 31 0.75 -2.25 2.47
N CYS A 32 0.33 -1.51 3.49
CA CYS A 32 0.38 -0.05 3.47
C CYS A 32 1.71 0.37 4.06
N VAL A 33 2.57 0.99 3.26
CA VAL A 33 3.85 1.51 3.71
C VAL A 33 3.91 3.03 3.58
N ARG A 34 4.49 3.69 4.58
CA ARG A 34 4.64 5.15 4.63
C ARG A 34 6.10 5.52 4.76
N GLN A 35 6.52 6.62 4.16
CA GLN A 35 7.92 7.02 4.24
C GLN A 35 8.31 7.29 5.70
N ASN A 36 9.42 6.68 6.13
CA ASN A 36 10.01 6.94 7.43
C ASN A 36 10.66 8.32 7.41
N ILE A 37 10.01 9.29 8.04
CA ILE A 37 10.47 10.66 8.17
C ILE A 37 10.68 10.97 9.66
N PRO A 38 11.69 11.78 10.02
CA PRO A 38 11.90 12.19 11.40
C PRO A 38 10.65 12.86 11.99
N ASP A 39 10.40 12.65 13.28
CA ASP A 39 9.20 13.12 13.96
C ASP A 39 9.04 14.64 13.88
N GLU A 40 10.13 15.41 13.95
CA GLU A 40 10.09 16.88 13.82
C GLU A 40 9.54 17.28 12.46
N LYS A 41 9.98 16.61 11.39
CA LYS A 41 9.49 16.84 10.03
C LYS A 41 8.04 16.37 9.89
N ALA A 42 7.72 15.19 10.42
CA ALA A 42 6.37 14.63 10.38
C ALA A 42 5.34 15.55 11.03
N SER A 43 5.70 16.17 12.18
CA SER A 43 4.82 17.08 12.91
C SER A 43 4.43 18.35 12.14
N SER A 44 5.23 18.74 11.15
CA SER A 44 4.97 19.90 10.29
C SER A 44 4.19 19.57 9.02
N LEU A 45 3.94 18.28 8.75
CA LEU A 45 3.26 17.80 7.57
C LEU A 45 1.84 17.38 7.90
N TRP A 46 0.93 17.65 6.97
CA TRP A 46 -0.36 16.97 6.96
C TRP A 46 -0.13 15.50 6.65
N ASP A 47 -0.96 14.63 7.20
CA ASP A 47 -0.85 13.20 6.96
C ASP A 47 -0.89 12.86 5.45
N SER A 48 -1.74 13.55 4.69
CA SER A 48 -1.83 13.44 3.22
C SER A 48 -0.54 13.80 2.46
N GLN A 49 0.38 14.53 3.09
CA GLN A 49 1.68 14.89 2.53
C GLN A 49 2.76 13.84 2.80
N ILE A 50 2.54 12.91 3.74
CA ILE A 50 3.47 11.81 4.00
C ILE A 50 3.33 10.78 2.88
N PRO A 51 4.39 10.54 2.07
CA PRO A 51 4.30 9.62 0.95
C PRO A 51 3.87 8.23 1.40
N THR A 52 2.93 7.66 0.65
CA THR A 52 2.31 6.37 0.94
C THR A 52 2.42 5.48 -0.28
N ARG A 53 2.62 4.17 -0.07
CA ARG A 53 2.55 3.16 -1.13
C ARG A 53 1.65 2.02 -0.68
N LEU A 54 0.85 1.53 -1.63
CA LEU A 54 0.25 0.21 -1.54
C LEU A 54 1.19 -0.78 -2.21
N VAL A 55 1.59 -1.79 -1.45
CA VAL A 55 2.52 -2.82 -1.86
C VAL A 55 1.77 -4.15 -1.93
N ALA A 56 1.98 -4.91 -3.00
CA ALA A 56 1.62 -6.31 -3.12
C ALA A 56 2.88 -7.15 -2.99
N LEU A 57 2.85 -8.17 -2.14
CA LEU A 57 3.85 -9.22 -2.04
C LEU A 57 3.28 -10.51 -2.62
N PHE A 58 4.01 -11.11 -3.56
CA PHE A 58 3.68 -12.40 -4.16
C PHE A 58 4.62 -13.45 -3.55
N LEU A 59 4.05 -14.39 -2.81
CA LEU A 59 4.78 -15.40 -2.03
C LEU A 59 5.12 -16.65 -2.86
N ASP A 60 4.49 -16.78 -4.03
CA ASP A 60 4.64 -17.86 -5.01
C ASP A 60 5.56 -17.49 -6.18
N ASP A 61 5.77 -16.21 -6.45
CA ASP A 61 6.70 -15.72 -7.48
C ASP A 61 8.05 -15.28 -6.87
N HIS A 62 9.11 -16.03 -7.17
CA HIS A 62 10.46 -15.71 -6.70
C HIS A 62 11.24 -14.75 -7.61
N ASN A 63 10.78 -14.52 -8.84
CA ASN A 63 11.45 -13.64 -9.80
C ASN A 63 10.97 -12.19 -9.63
N GLU A 64 9.66 -12.00 -9.49
CA GLU A 64 9.03 -10.69 -9.24
C GLU A 64 8.11 -10.76 -8.00
N PRO A 65 8.66 -10.95 -6.78
CA PRO A 65 7.88 -11.17 -5.55
C PRO A 65 7.11 -9.93 -5.06
N TYR A 66 7.02 -8.86 -5.87
CA TYR A 66 6.57 -7.56 -5.43
C TYR A 66 5.98 -6.69 -6.55
N GLY A 67 4.89 -6.00 -6.24
CA GLY A 67 4.38 -4.87 -7.02
C GLY A 67 4.01 -3.71 -6.10
N HIS A 68 4.00 -2.47 -6.61
CA HIS A 68 3.52 -1.34 -5.80
C HIS A 68 2.89 -0.23 -6.63
N ARG A 69 2.10 0.58 -5.92
CA ARG A 69 1.54 1.83 -6.42
C ARG A 69 1.81 2.93 -5.40
N GLN A 70 2.41 4.02 -5.84
CA GLN A 70 2.54 5.22 -5.02
C GLN A 70 1.23 5.99 -4.99
N LEU A 71 0.91 6.53 -3.82
CA LEU A 71 -0.35 7.18 -3.49
C LEU A 71 -0.05 8.58 -2.96
N VAL A 72 -0.71 9.59 -3.54
CA VAL A 72 -0.50 11.02 -3.23
C VAL A 72 -1.78 11.60 -2.67
N GLY A 73 -1.68 12.37 -1.57
CA GLY A 73 -2.83 13.00 -0.93
C GLY A 73 -3.61 12.10 0.03
N TRP A 74 -3.04 10.96 0.45
CA TRP A 74 -3.74 9.94 1.23
C TRP A 74 -3.65 10.19 2.73
N ASN A 75 -4.79 10.50 3.34
CA ASN A 75 -4.90 10.71 4.78
C ASN A 75 -5.30 9.41 5.48
N LYS A 76 -4.62 9.06 6.57
CA LYS A 76 -4.86 7.86 7.40
C LYS A 76 -5.15 6.60 6.56
N PRO A 77 -4.24 6.22 5.64
CA PRO A 77 -4.46 5.09 4.75
C PRO A 77 -4.63 3.78 5.53
N LYS A 78 -5.60 2.97 5.13
CA LYS A 78 -5.89 1.63 5.64
C LYS A 78 -5.90 0.65 4.47
N VAL A 79 -5.18 -0.45 4.61
CA VAL A 79 -5.15 -1.52 3.61
C VAL A 79 -6.20 -2.58 3.94
N GLY A 80 -6.82 -3.13 2.91
CA GLY A 80 -7.80 -4.21 3.01
C GLY A 80 -7.77 -5.10 1.78
N VAL A 81 -8.69 -6.07 1.74
CA VAL A 81 -8.87 -6.97 0.60
C VAL A 81 -10.35 -7.15 0.31
N ALA A 82 -10.70 -7.25 -0.97
CA ALA A 82 -11.95 -7.82 -1.42
C ALA A 82 -11.70 -9.29 -1.76
N ILE A 83 -12.61 -10.18 -1.35
CA ILE A 83 -12.60 -11.60 -1.72
C ILE A 83 -13.61 -11.87 -2.85
N LEU A 84 -14.76 -11.19 -2.80
CA LEU A 84 -15.85 -11.30 -3.77
C LEU A 84 -16.23 -9.92 -4.32
N PRO A 85 -16.73 -9.83 -5.58
CA PRO A 85 -16.83 -10.90 -6.57
C PRO A 85 -15.46 -11.30 -7.16
N ARG A 86 -14.40 -10.54 -6.85
CA ARG A 86 -13.04 -10.81 -7.31
C ARG A 86 -12.04 -10.46 -6.23
N GLU A 87 -10.97 -11.25 -6.14
CA GLU A 87 -9.89 -10.99 -5.21
C GLU A 87 -9.06 -9.77 -5.62
N LEU A 88 -9.07 -8.73 -4.78
CA LEU A 88 -8.40 -7.45 -5.02
C LEU A 88 -7.80 -6.91 -3.71
N GLY A 89 -6.67 -6.22 -3.83
CA GLY A 89 -6.13 -5.39 -2.75
C GLY A 89 -6.81 -4.03 -2.76
N LEU A 90 -7.13 -3.52 -1.57
CA LEU A 90 -7.79 -2.25 -1.37
C LEU A 90 -6.93 -1.36 -0.49
N ILE A 91 -6.98 -0.06 -0.75
CA ILE A 91 -6.53 0.96 0.20
C ILE A 91 -7.60 2.04 0.28
N ALA A 92 -7.94 2.41 1.51
CA ALA A 92 -8.94 3.43 1.82
C ALA A 92 -8.31 4.53 2.67
N SER A 93 -8.64 5.78 2.38
CA SER A 93 -8.32 6.92 3.23
C SER A 93 -9.43 7.09 4.26
N ASP A 94 -9.07 6.98 5.54
CA ASP A 94 -9.98 7.21 6.67
C ASP A 94 -10.03 8.70 7.00
N SER A 95 -10.68 9.48 6.13
CA SER A 95 -10.86 10.92 6.29
C SER A 95 -12.20 11.40 5.72
N GLU A 96 -12.57 12.65 6.02
CA GLU A 96 -13.82 13.28 5.59
C GLU A 96 -13.96 13.34 4.06
N LYS A 97 -12.83 13.44 3.32
CA LYS A 97 -12.77 13.31 1.85
C LYS A 97 -12.11 11.98 1.52
N GLY A 98 -12.83 10.90 1.81
CA GLY A 98 -12.33 9.55 1.65
C GLY A 98 -11.88 9.28 0.21
N ALA A 99 -10.91 8.41 0.05
CA ALA A 99 -10.47 7.94 -1.25
C ALA A 99 -10.28 6.43 -1.18
N VAL A 100 -10.65 5.72 -2.24
CA VAL A 100 -10.46 4.29 -2.39
C VAL A 100 -9.66 4.03 -3.66
N SER A 101 -8.67 3.15 -3.55
CA SER A 101 -7.91 2.68 -4.70
C SER A 101 -7.76 1.19 -4.57
N VAL A 102 -7.80 0.53 -5.73
CA VAL A 102 -7.75 -0.92 -5.81
C VAL A 102 -6.56 -1.36 -6.65
N ILE A 103 -5.90 -2.44 -6.23
CA ILE A 103 -4.80 -3.06 -6.95
C ILE A 103 -5.13 -4.55 -7.16
N GLY A 104 -4.96 -5.02 -8.39
CA GLY A 104 -5.26 -6.40 -8.73
C GLY A 104 -5.65 -6.57 -10.18
N PRO A 105 -6.07 -7.79 -10.56
CA PRO A 105 -6.38 -8.12 -11.94
C PRO A 105 -7.62 -7.38 -12.45
N GLY A 106 -7.66 -7.08 -13.76
CA GLY A 106 -8.76 -6.35 -14.40
C GLY A 106 -8.41 -4.96 -14.95
N GLY A 107 -7.18 -4.50 -14.73
CA GLY A 107 -6.65 -3.28 -15.35
C GLY A 107 -6.34 -2.16 -14.35
N PRO A 108 -5.89 -1.00 -14.83
CA PRO A 108 -5.70 0.18 -13.99
C PRO A 108 -7.06 0.73 -13.59
N TRP A 109 -7.51 0.38 -12.38
CA TRP A 109 -8.71 0.94 -11.81
C TRP A 109 -8.48 2.40 -11.40
N PRO A 110 -9.42 3.31 -11.71
CA PRO A 110 -9.32 4.70 -11.30
C PRO A 110 -9.34 4.81 -9.77
N MET A 111 -8.80 5.92 -9.27
CA MET A 111 -9.02 6.30 -7.89
C MET A 111 -10.46 6.79 -7.73
N GLU A 112 -11.14 6.31 -6.70
CA GLU A 112 -12.50 6.73 -6.37
C GLU A 112 -12.45 7.64 -5.14
N TYR A 113 -13.27 8.68 -5.13
CA TYR A 113 -13.39 9.61 -4.01
C TYR A 113 -14.79 9.48 -3.41
N ILE A 114 -14.84 9.35 -2.09
CA ILE A 114 -16.06 9.34 -1.30
C ILE A 114 -16.23 10.78 -0.82
N ASP A 115 -17.26 11.44 -1.35
CA ASP A 115 -17.59 12.88 -1.34
C ASP A 115 -16.93 13.77 -2.42
N VAL A 116 -17.82 14.35 -3.25
CA VAL A 116 -17.60 15.53 -4.10
C VAL A 116 -18.57 16.62 -3.65
#